data_AF-A0A2V6VF65-F1
#
_entry.id   AF-A0A2V6VF65-F1
#
_cell.length_a   1.000
_cell.length_b   1.000
_cell.length_c   1.000
_cell.angle_alpha   90.00
_cell.angle_beta   90.00
_cell.angle_gamma   90.00
#
_symmetry.space_group_name_H-M   'P 1'
#
loop_
_entity.id
_entity.type
_entity.pdbx_description
1 polymer ?
#
loop_
_entity_poly.entity_id
_entity_poly.type
_entity_poly.pdbx_seq_one_letter_code
_entity_poly.pdbx_strand_id
1 'polypeptide(L)' 'VTIDGGFESWPPGRVWPRRERVTITYHEPLRPDPSLSPREAARDLADRTRAAILAALPASRGPVGLTRT' A
#
# COMPACT_ATOMS: atom_id res chain seq x y z
N VAL A 1 1.67 1.94 7.08
CA VAL A 1 2.03 0.50 7.00
C VAL A 1 1.85 0.02 5.57
N THR A 2 2.54 -1.05 5.17
CA THR A 2 2.24 -1.83 3.96
C THR A 2 1.86 -3.23 4.38
N ILE A 3 0.78 -3.77 3.82
CA ILE A 3 0.34 -5.15 4.07
C ILE A 3 0.40 -5.91 2.74
N ASP A 4 1.23 -6.95 2.71
CA ASP A 4 1.45 -7.83 1.57
C ASP A 4 0.84 -9.22 1.85
N GLY A 5 0.26 -9.89 0.85
CA GLY A 5 -0.37 -11.20 1.02
C GLY A 5 -1.81 -11.22 1.54
N GLY A 6 -2.37 -10.07 1.93
CA GLY A 6 -3.72 -9.99 2.52
C GLY A 6 -4.82 -10.43 1.56
N PHE A 7 -4.77 -9.98 0.30
CA PHE A 7 -5.74 -10.35 -0.72
C PHE A 7 -5.66 -11.85 -1.07
N GLU A 8 -4.46 -12.40 -1.17
CA GLU A 8 -4.24 -13.82 -1.48
C GLU A 8 -4.72 -14.72 -0.32
N SER A 9 -4.45 -14.28 0.91
CA SER A 9 -4.90 -14.95 2.13
C SER A 9 -6.42 -14.92 2.25
N TRP A 10 -7.04 -13.76 2.02
CA TRP A 10 -8.47 -13.60 2.18
C TRP A 10 -9.05 -12.52 1.26
N PRO A 11 -9.42 -12.88 0.01
CA PRO A 11 -9.98 -11.92 -0.92
C PRO A 11 -11.43 -11.55 -0.52
N PRO A 12 -11.90 -10.34 -0.86
CA PRO A 12 -13.29 -9.93 -0.63
C PRO A 12 -14.29 -10.94 -1.21
N GLY A 13 -15.38 -11.18 -0.49
CA GLY A 13 -16.45 -12.11 -0.90
C GLY A 13 -16.20 -13.58 -0.56
N ARG A 14 -15.03 -13.93 -0.01
CA ARG A 14 -14.75 -15.29 0.45
C ARG A 14 -15.08 -15.45 1.94
N VAL A 15 -15.72 -16.56 2.31
CA VAL A 15 -16.15 -16.80 3.71
C VAL A 15 -14.97 -17.15 4.63
N TRP A 16 -14.05 -17.99 4.16
CA TRP A 16 -12.92 -18.48 4.96
C TRP A 16 -11.56 -18.13 4.35
N PRO A 17 -10.54 -17.78 5.16
CA PRO A 17 -9.20 -17.48 4.66
C PRO A 17 -8.46 -18.74 4.16
N ARG A 18 -7.43 -18.54 3.34
CA ARG A 18 -6.40 -19.54 3.00
C ARG A 18 -5.22 -19.41 3.96
N ARG A 19 -4.45 -20.49 4.09
CA ARG A 19 -3.12 -20.46 4.70
C ARG A 19 -2.12 -19.92 3.69
N GLU A 20 -1.97 -18.60 3.66
CA GLU A 20 -0.98 -17.90 2.85
C GLU A 20 -0.12 -17.00 3.75
N ARG A 21 1.04 -16.56 3.26
CA ARG A 21 1.93 -15.67 4.01
C ARG A 21 1.43 -14.22 3.92
N VAL A 22 1.34 -13.56 5.07
CA VAL A 22 1.10 -12.11 5.18
C VAL A 22 2.33 -11.44 5.77
N THR A 23 2.78 -10.36 5.13
CA THR A 23 3.89 -9.53 5.62
C THR A 23 3.39 -8.13 5.93
N ILE A 24 3.72 -7.61 7.11
CA ILE A 24 3.39 -6.24 7.51
C ILE A 24 4.69 -5.45 7.66
N THR A 25 4.85 -4.41 6.85
CA THR A 25 5.98 -3.49 6.92
C THR A 25 5.53 -2.19 7.60
N TYR A 26 6.20 -1.84 8.69
CA TYR A 26 6.06 -0.56 9.35
C TYR A 26 7.02 0.46 8.73
N HIS A 27 6.55 1.70 8.63
CA HIS A 27 7.30 2.81 8.04
C HIS A 27 7.48 3.89 9.09
N GLU A 28 8.50 4.72 8.90
CA GLU A 28 8.63 5.95 9.68
C GLU A 28 7.39 6.84 9.46
N PRO A 29 6.84 7.50 10.51
CA PRO A 29 5.70 8.39 10.36
C PRO A 29 6.00 9.58 9.44
N LEU A 30 5.17 9.75 8.41
CA LEU A 30 5.21 10.94 7.56
C LEU A 30 4.42 12.07 8.21
N ARG A 31 4.94 13.31 8.10
CA ARG A 31 4.24 14.53 8.50
C ARG A 31 3.90 15.41 7.30
N PRO A 32 2.78 16.15 7.33
CA PRO A 32 2.46 17.15 6.32
C PRO A 32 3.47 18.30 6.37
N ASP A 33 3.74 18.91 5.22
CA ASP A 33 4.58 20.11 5.14
C ASP A 33 3.80 21.32 5.69
N PRO A 34 4.30 22.00 6.75
CA PRO A 34 3.62 23.13 7.37
C PRO A 34 3.66 24.41 6.53
N SER A 35 4.48 24.47 5.47
CA SER A 35 4.60 25.63 4.58
C SER A 35 3.54 25.66 3.46
N LEU A 36 2.83 24.54 3.24
CA LEU A 36 1.81 24.40 2.20
C LEU A 36 0.40 24.74 2.71
N SER A 37 -0.51 25.11 1.79
CA SER A 37 -1.93 25.19 2.15
C SER A 37 -2.46 23.80 2.53
N PRO A 38 -3.53 23.70 3.35
CA PRO A 38 -4.03 22.41 3.84
C PRO A 38 -4.36 21.39 2.73
N ARG A 39 -4.90 21.85 1.60
CA ARG A 39 -5.24 20.97 0.46
C ARG A 39 -3.98 20.46 -0.24
N GLU A 40 -2.97 21.31 -0.39
CA GLU A 40 -1.68 20.94 -0.99
C GLU A 40 -0.92 19.99 -0.08
N ALA A 41 -0.85 20.29 1.22
CA ALA A 41 -0.21 19.43 2.22
C ALA A 41 -0.83 18.03 2.27
N ALA A 42 -2.16 17.94 2.16
CA ALA A 42 -2.85 16.64 2.11
C ALA A 42 -2.51 15.84 0.85
N ARG A 43 -2.41 16.51 -0.31
CA ARG A 43 -2.07 15.85 -1.57
C ARG A 43 -0.62 15.36 -1.58
N ASP A 44 0.31 16.22 -1.17
CA ASP A 44 1.73 15.87 -1.03
C ASP A 44 1.92 14.70 -0.06
N LEU A 45 1.25 14.73 1.10
CA LEU A 45 1.33 13.64 2.07
C LEU A 45 0.78 12.33 1.50
N ALA A 46 -0.31 12.38 0.73
CA ALA A 46 -0.88 11.20 0.07
C ALA A 46 0.09 10.62 -0.98
N ASP A 47 0.73 11.47 -1.78
CA ASP A 47 1.68 11.06 -2.80
C ASP A 47 2.94 10.42 -2.19
N ARG A 48 3.51 11.03 -1.13
CA ARG A 48 4.64 10.45 -0.38
C ARG A 48 4.27 9.14 0.32
N THR A 49 3.06 9.06 0.87
CA THR A 49 2.56 7.82 1.48
C THR A 49 2.45 6.71 0.44
N ARG A 50 1.90 7.01 -0.74
CA ARG A 50 1.80 6.06 -1.85
C ARG A 50 3.18 5.58 -2.30
N ALA A 51 4.13 6.50 -2.45
CA ALA A 51 5.50 6.16 -2.83
C ALA A 51 6.16 5.21 -1.82
N ALA A 52 6.03 5.49 -0.51
CA ALA A 52 6.56 4.62 0.54
C ALA A 52 5.91 3.23 0.52
N ILE A 53 4.59 3.16 0.30
CA ILE A 53 3.89 1.87 0.19
C ILE A 53 4.42 1.06 -0.99
N LEU A 54 4.51 1.68 -2.18
CA LEU A 54 4.98 1.02 -3.41
C LEU A 54 6.43 0.56 -3.29
N ALA A 55 7.30 1.34 -2.65
CA ALA A 55 8.70 0.99 -2.43
C ALA A 55 8.89 -0.23 -1.52
N ALA A 56 7.93 -0.51 -0.62
CA ALA A 56 7.98 -1.65 0.28
C ALA A 56 7.32 -2.92 -0.27
N LEU A 57 6.65 -2.85 -1.43
CA LEU A 57 6.07 -4.04 -2.05
C LEU A 57 7.16 -4.87 -2.74
N PRO A 58 7.02 -6.22 -2.78
CA PRO A 58 7.91 -7.07 -3.56
C PRO A 58 7.95 -6.67 -5.03
N ALA A 59 9.10 -6.79 -5.69
CA ALA A 59 9.25 -6.45 -7.11
C ALA A 59 8.30 -7.25 -8.03
N SER A 60 7.90 -8.46 -7.63
CA SER A 60 6.90 -9.28 -8.31
C SER A 60 5.47 -8.70 -8.29
N ARG A 61 5.24 -7.64 -7.49
CA ARG A 61 4.00 -6.86 -7.40
C ARG A 61 4.11 -5.46 -8.02
N GLY A 62 5.14 -5.22 -8.85
CA GLY A 62 5.29 -4.01 -9.67
C GLY A 62 4.05 -3.70 -10.52
N PRO A 63 3.93 -2.49 -11.10
CA PRO A 63 2.66 -1.92 -11.54
C PRO A 63 1.88 -2.90 -12.38
N VAL A 64 0.66 -3.21 -11.91
CA VAL A 64 -0.25 -4.18 -12.50
C VAL A 64 -0.40 -3.88 -13.99
N GLY A 65 0.30 -4.65 -14.81
CA GLY A 65 -0.05 -4.82 -16.20
C GLY A 65 -1.47 -5.37 -16.24
N LEU A 66 -2.38 -4.56 -16.76
CA LEU A 66 -3.67 -5.02 -17.26
C LEU A 66 -3.40 -6.15 -18.27
N THR A 67 -3.50 -7.41 -17.86
CA THR A 67 -4.02 -8.56 -18.63
C THR A 67 -3.56 -9.89 -18.02
N ARG A 68 -4.51 -10.63 -17.42
CA ARG A 68 -4.59 -12.08 -17.62
C ARG A 68 -6.01 -12.57 -17.35
N THR A 69 -6.81 -12.56 -18.40
CA THR A 69 -7.84 -13.56 -18.75
C THR A 69 -8.20 -13.32 -20.21
#